data_AF-A0A4D7QI35-F1
#
_entry.id   AF-A0A4D7QI35-F1
#
_cell.length_a   1.000
_cell.length_b   1.000
_cell.length_c   1.000
_cell.angle_alpha   90.00
_cell.angle_beta   90.00
_cell.angle_gamma   90.00
#
_symmetry.space_group_name_H-M   'P 1'
#
loop_
_entity.id
_entity.type
_entity.pdbx_description
1 polymer ?
#
loop_
_entity_poly.entity_id
_entity_poly.type
_entity_poly.pdbx_seq_one_letter_code
_entity_poly.pdbx_strand_id
1 'polypeptide(L)'
;MTRAFALALLLGTLSMPSADASNWMPGNGRACEQVCQGAGRRPVQSGVYLPNGQMFNVCAANSANEGMRPGFNLRPSWSNVCVTAWGPGTGQARSERQYECLCE
;
A
#
# COMPACT_ATOMS: atom_id res chain seq x y z
N MET A 1 41.52 -45.57 23.78
CA MET A 1 40.04 -45.53 23.85
C MET A 1 39.63 -44.07 23.90
N THR A 2 39.30 -43.46 22.77
CA THR A 2 38.98 -42.02 22.67
C THR A 2 37.53 -41.88 22.26
N ARG A 3 36.68 -41.42 23.20
CA ARG A 3 35.26 -41.17 22.98
C ARG A 3 35.09 -39.81 22.31
N ALA A 4 34.61 -39.78 21.07
CA ALA A 4 34.21 -38.55 20.39
C ALA A 4 32.83 -38.10 20.94
N PHE A 5 32.79 -36.92 21.55
CA PHE A 5 31.55 -36.23 21.86
C PHE A 5 30.97 -35.64 20.57
N ALA A 6 29.86 -36.20 20.10
CA ALA A 6 29.11 -35.64 18.98
C ALA A 6 28.34 -34.39 19.46
N LEU A 7 28.84 -33.22 19.09
CA LEU A 7 28.17 -31.95 19.33
C LEU A 7 27.04 -31.81 18.29
N ALA A 8 25.80 -32.10 18.72
CA ALA A 8 24.63 -31.93 17.87
C ALA A 8 24.33 -30.43 17.70
N LEU A 9 24.68 -29.87 16.53
CA LEU A 9 24.22 -28.54 16.12
C LEU A 9 22.69 -28.60 15.91
N LEU A 10 21.92 -28.08 16.87
CA LEU A 10 20.53 -27.70 16.63
C LEU A 10 20.51 -26.47 15.71
N LEU A 11 20.44 -26.71 14.41
CA LEU A 11 20.08 -25.71 13.40
C LEU A 11 18.60 -25.38 13.57
N GLY A 12 18.30 -24.44 14.47
CA GLY A 12 16.98 -23.84 14.59
C GLY A 12 16.64 -23.10 13.30
N THR A 13 15.70 -23.63 12.53
CA THR A 13 15.14 -22.95 11.36
C THR A 13 14.26 -21.80 11.83
N LEU A 14 14.86 -20.62 11.95
CA LEU A 14 14.13 -19.36 12.11
C LEU A 14 13.22 -19.21 10.88
N SER A 15 11.94 -19.54 11.06
CA SER A 15 10.92 -19.29 10.06
C SER A 15 10.70 -17.78 10.03
N MET A 16 11.35 -17.10 9.08
CA MET A 16 11.07 -15.70 8.85
C MET A 16 9.65 -15.59 8.29
N PRO A 17 8.76 -14.78 8.89
CA PRO A 17 7.46 -14.52 8.29
C PRO A 17 7.72 -13.91 6.91
N SER A 18 7.23 -14.56 5.85
CA SER A 18 7.18 -13.95 4.53
C SER A 18 6.23 -12.77 4.64
N ALA A 19 6.76 -11.54 4.63
CA ALA A 19 5.91 -10.39 4.38
C ALA A 19 5.29 -10.60 2.99
N ASP A 20 3.96 -10.62 2.91
CA ASP A 20 3.28 -10.61 1.62
C ASP A 20 3.80 -9.42 0.83
N ALA A 21 4.37 -9.69 -0.35
CA ALA A 21 4.90 -8.63 -1.19
C ALA A 21 3.75 -7.68 -1.54
N SER A 22 4.00 -6.39 -1.35
CA SER A 22 3.03 -5.37 -1.74
C SER A 22 2.87 -5.35 -3.25
N ASN A 23 1.64 -5.14 -3.72
CA ASN A 23 1.31 -5.14 -5.13
C ASN A 23 0.35 -4.00 -5.49
N TRP A 24 0.54 -3.45 -6.68
CA TRP A 24 -0.33 -2.42 -7.23
C TRP A 24 -1.54 -3.06 -7.92
N MET A 25 -2.73 -2.62 -7.55
CA MET A 25 -4.01 -3.13 -8.05
C MET A 25 -4.81 -2.01 -8.72
N PRO A 26 -5.42 -2.21 -9.89
CA PRO A 26 -6.21 -1.18 -10.56
C PRO A 26 -7.38 -0.69 -9.68
N GLY A 27 -7.44 0.63 -9.47
CA GLY A 27 -8.46 1.27 -8.63
C GLY A 27 -9.85 1.30 -9.26
N ASN A 28 -9.94 1.51 -10.58
CA ASN A 28 -11.19 1.51 -11.37
C ASN A 28 -12.33 2.32 -10.74
N GLY A 29 -12.03 3.47 -10.12
CA GLY A 29 -13.01 4.32 -9.45
C GLY A 29 -13.59 3.74 -8.15
N ARG A 30 -12.95 2.74 -7.53
CA ARG A 30 -13.33 2.15 -6.24
C ARG A 30 -12.35 2.54 -5.14
N ALA A 31 -12.82 2.63 -3.90
CA ALA A 31 -11.94 2.90 -2.77
C ALA A 31 -10.83 1.84 -2.67
N CYS A 32 -9.59 2.24 -2.35
CA CYS A 32 -8.48 1.30 -2.28
C CYS A 32 -8.69 0.21 -1.24
N GLU A 33 -9.42 0.50 -0.16
CA GLU A 33 -9.84 -0.51 0.79
C GLU A 33 -10.70 -1.61 0.13
N GLN A 34 -11.67 -1.24 -0.72
CA GLN A 34 -12.51 -2.20 -1.43
C GLN A 34 -11.74 -2.99 -2.50
N VAL A 35 -10.77 -2.33 -3.15
CA VAL A 35 -9.91 -2.95 -4.17
C VAL A 35 -9.05 -4.04 -3.51
N CYS A 36 -8.35 -3.70 -2.44
CA CYS A 36 -7.48 -4.64 -1.74
C CYS A 36 -8.27 -5.76 -1.05
N GLN A 37 -9.40 -5.44 -0.39
CA GLN A 37 -10.27 -6.46 0.21
C GLN A 37 -10.81 -7.42 -0.84
N GLY A 38 -11.20 -6.92 -2.01
CA GLY A 38 -11.63 -7.76 -3.14
C GLY A 38 -10.53 -8.70 -3.66
N ALA A 39 -9.27 -8.37 -3.43
CA ALA A 39 -8.10 -9.20 -3.74
C ALA A 39 -7.62 -10.06 -2.56
N GLY A 40 -8.37 -10.10 -1.45
CA GLY A 40 -7.97 -10.83 -0.22
C GLY A 40 -6.79 -10.21 0.52
N ARG A 41 -6.53 -8.92 0.31
CA ARG A 41 -5.39 -8.17 0.86
C ARG A 41 -5.85 -6.97 1.67
N ARG A 42 -4.91 -6.32 2.36
CA ARG A 42 -5.13 -5.08 3.10
C ARG A 42 -4.60 -3.91 2.27
N PRO A 43 -5.22 -2.73 2.32
CA PRO A 43 -4.61 -1.54 1.72
C PRO A 43 -3.42 -1.11 2.55
N VAL A 44 -2.34 -0.67 1.88
CA VAL A 44 -1.23 0.00 2.57
C VAL A 44 -1.71 1.37 3.05
N GLN A 45 -1.48 1.67 4.33
CA GLN A 45 -1.96 2.88 4.98
C GLN A 45 -0.81 3.86 5.22
N SER A 46 -1.00 5.13 4.86
CA SER A 46 -0.01 6.19 5.06
C SER A 46 -0.34 7.13 6.22
N GLY A 47 -1.52 6.98 6.84
CA GLY A 47 -1.92 7.76 8.00
C GLY A 47 -3.42 7.74 8.28
N VAL A 48 -3.85 8.61 9.19
CA VAL A 48 -5.24 8.75 9.63
C VAL A 48 -5.76 10.14 9.29
N TYR A 49 -6.94 10.23 8.70
CA TYR A 49 -7.68 11.47 8.51
C TYR A 49 -8.42 11.83 9.80
N LEU A 50 -7.85 12.76 10.55
CA LEU A 50 -8.31 13.13 11.90
C LEU A 50 -9.80 13.50 12.02
N PRO A 51 -10.44 14.18 11.05
CA PRO A 51 -11.85 14.58 11.20
C PRO A 51 -12.84 13.44 11.35
N ASN A 52 -12.54 12.23 10.84
CA ASN A 52 -13.46 11.08 10.94
C ASN A 52 -12.77 9.73 11.19
N GLY A 53 -11.46 9.72 11.44
CA GLY A 53 -10.68 8.52 11.72
C GLY A 53 -10.46 7.58 10.53
N GLN A 54 -10.86 7.95 9.31
CA GLN A 54 -10.64 7.11 8.13
C GLN A 54 -9.15 7.06 7.76
N MET A 55 -8.69 5.92 7.26
CA MET A 55 -7.28 5.74 6.87
C MET A 55 -7.01 6.36 5.50
N PHE A 56 -5.88 7.05 5.39
CA PHE A 56 -5.29 7.37 4.09
C PHE A 56 -4.65 6.10 3.53
N ASN A 57 -5.21 5.60 2.43
CA ASN A 57 -4.66 4.45 1.72
C ASN A 57 -3.74 4.93 0.59
N VAL A 58 -2.62 4.24 0.38
CA VAL A 58 -1.67 4.59 -0.67
C VAL A 58 -2.26 4.26 -2.04
N CYS A 59 -2.21 5.25 -2.94
CA CYS A 59 -2.55 5.08 -4.35
C CYS A 59 -1.48 5.74 -5.23
N ALA A 60 -1.50 5.46 -6.53
CA ALA A 60 -0.70 6.15 -7.52
C ALA A 60 -1.50 6.46 -8.78
N ALA A 61 -1.29 7.62 -9.38
CA ALA A 61 -1.99 8.04 -10.60
C ALA A 61 -1.06 8.77 -11.56
N ASN A 62 -1.34 8.65 -12.86
CA ASN A 62 -0.59 9.32 -13.92
C ASN A 62 -1.11 10.75 -14.16
N SER A 63 -0.94 11.61 -13.16
CA SER A 63 -1.40 13.00 -13.22
C SER A 63 -0.67 13.76 -14.33
N ALA A 64 -1.43 14.38 -15.24
CA ALA A 64 -0.91 15.13 -16.39
C ALA A 64 -0.04 14.33 -17.39
N ASN A 65 -0.12 12.99 -17.39
CA ASN A 65 0.71 12.12 -18.22
C ASN A 65 2.23 12.23 -17.96
N GLU A 66 2.63 12.60 -16.75
CA GLU A 66 4.05 12.78 -16.36
C GLU A 66 4.66 11.55 -15.65
N GLY A 67 3.92 10.44 -15.58
CA GLY A 67 4.27 9.23 -14.85
C GLY A 67 3.44 9.03 -13.58
N MET A 68 3.52 7.81 -13.03
CA MET A 68 2.78 7.43 -11.82
C MET A 68 3.31 8.20 -10.61
N ARG A 69 2.47 9.07 -10.05
CA ARG A 69 2.77 9.83 -8.83
C ARG A 69 2.03 9.20 -7.65
N PRO A 70 2.71 8.99 -6.50
CA PRO A 70 2.05 8.51 -5.30
C PRO A 70 1.12 9.59 -4.74
N GLY A 71 0.07 9.13 -4.07
CA GLY A 71 -0.95 9.97 -3.46
C GLY A 71 -1.71 9.22 -2.38
N PHE A 72 -2.87 9.76 -2.02
CA PHE A 72 -3.77 9.11 -1.08
C PHE A 72 -5.17 8.90 -1.66
N ASN A 73 -5.77 7.76 -1.31
CA ASN A 73 -7.19 7.49 -1.43
C ASN A 73 -7.79 7.47 -0.03
N LEU A 74 -8.87 8.21 0.18
CA LEU A 74 -9.60 8.26 1.44
C LEU A 74 -11.00 7.66 1.21
N ARG A 75 -11.63 7.11 2.26
CA ARG A 75 -12.97 6.48 2.15
C ARG A 75 -14.18 7.33 2.64
N PRO A 76 -14.47 8.51 2.06
CA PRO A 76 -15.76 9.20 2.15
C PRO A 76 -16.56 9.05 0.83
N SER A 77 -17.65 9.81 0.62
CA SER A 77 -18.48 9.72 -0.61
C SER A 77 -17.73 9.96 -1.93
N TRP A 78 -16.55 10.58 -1.88
CA TRP A 78 -15.63 10.82 -3.00
C TRP A 78 -14.44 9.84 -3.03
N SER A 79 -14.59 8.63 -2.46
CA SER A 79 -13.52 7.61 -2.39
C SER A 79 -13.09 7.00 -3.73
N ASN A 80 -13.54 7.57 -4.84
CA ASN A 80 -13.34 7.09 -6.21
C ASN A 80 -12.23 7.84 -6.96
N VAL A 81 -11.33 8.52 -6.22
CA VAL A 81 -10.17 9.23 -6.78
C VAL A 81 -8.89 8.94 -5.99
N CYS A 82 -7.76 9.07 -6.66
CA CYS A 82 -6.44 9.21 -6.04
C CYS A 82 -6.05 10.70 -6.04
N VAL A 83 -5.74 11.23 -4.85
CA VAL A 83 -5.30 12.61 -4.71
C VAL A 83 -3.77 12.66 -4.69
N THR A 84 -3.18 13.29 -5.70
CA THR A 84 -1.72 13.42 -5.84
C THR A 84 -1.29 14.88 -5.75
N ALA A 85 -0.13 15.14 -5.18
CA ALA A 85 0.51 16.45 -5.29
C ALA A 85 1.00 16.69 -6.74
N TRP A 86 0.78 17.89 -7.25
CA TRP A 86 1.09 18.31 -8.62
C TRP A 86 1.36 19.83 -8.69
N GLY A 87 2.10 20.27 -9.72
CA GLY A 87 2.42 21.68 -9.98
C GLY A 87 3.68 22.21 -9.24
N PRO A 88 4.15 23.43 -9.59
CA PRO A 88 5.31 24.04 -8.95
C PRO A 88 4.99 24.59 -7.56
N GLY A 89 5.93 24.46 -6.60
CA GLY A 89 5.81 25.09 -5.28
C GLY A 89 4.97 24.30 -4.26
N THR A 90 4.07 24.99 -3.53
CA THR A 90 3.35 24.51 -2.32
C THR A 90 2.35 23.36 -2.54
N GLY A 91 2.41 22.67 -3.67
CA GLY A 91 1.64 21.45 -3.95
C GLY A 91 0.17 21.74 -4.24
N GLN A 92 -0.19 21.85 -5.52
CA GLN A 92 -1.60 21.74 -5.90
C GLN A 92 -2.00 20.26 -5.81
N ALA A 93 -3.22 19.98 -5.39
CA ALA A 93 -3.75 18.62 -5.41
C ALA A 93 -4.49 18.38 -6.73
N ARG A 94 -4.25 17.23 -7.35
CA ARG A 94 -5.08 16.71 -8.45
C ARG A 94 -5.78 15.44 -8.01
N SER A 95 -7.02 15.27 -8.46
CA SER A 95 -7.85 14.09 -8.17
C SER A 95 -8.05 13.31 -9.47
N GLU A 96 -7.46 12.12 -9.54
CA GLU A 96 -7.51 11.26 -10.73
C GLU A 96 -8.41 10.06 -10.47
N ARG A 97 -9.29 9.73 -11.44
CA ARG A 97 -10.20 8.57 -11.36
C ARG A 97 -9.56 7.27 -11.85
N GLN A 98 -8.51 7.38 -12.65
CA GLN A 98 -7.67 6.27 -13.08
C GLN A 98 -6.42 6.26 -12.21
N TYR A 99 -6.29 5.23 -11.39
CA TYR A 99 -5.22 5.08 -10.41
C TYR A 99 -5.05 3.61 -10.05
N GLU A 100 -3.96 3.33 -9.35
CA GLU A 100 -3.65 2.05 -8.74
C GLU A 100 -3.64 2.19 -7.22
N CYS A 101 -4.00 1.12 -6.53
CA CYS A 101 -4.01 1.00 -5.07
C CYS A 101 -2.89 0.06 -4.65
N LEU A 102 -2.12 0.46 -3.63
CA LEU A 102 -1.11 -0.41 -3.07
C LEU A 102 -1.74 -1.33 -2.02
N CYS A 103 -1.62 -2.64 -2.23
CA CYS A 103 -2.16 -3.67 -1.35
C CYS A 103 -1.05 -4.55 -0.77
N GLU A 104 -1.20 -4.98 0.47
CA GLU A 104 -0.34 -5.95 1.17
C GLU A 104 -1.17 -7.14 1.66
#